data_AF-A0A917A816-F1
#
_entry.id   AF-A0A917A816-F1
#
_cell.length_a   1.000
_cell.length_b   1.000
_cell.length_c   1.000
_cell.angle_alpha   90.00
_cell.angle_beta   90.00
_cell.angle_gamma   90.00
#
_symmetry.space_group_name_H-M   'P 1'
#
loop_
_entity.id
_entity.type
_entity.pdbx_description
1 polymer ?
#
loop_
_entity_poly.entity_id
_entity_poly.type
_entity_poly.pdbx_seq_one_letter_code
_entity_poly.pdbx_strand_id
1 'polypeptide(L)'
;MDELYENLYDFIKNLEILIQKNVSQNQHQNEIRSFGNQLMNLCKSKELNVTLNDIQSLNSYSDLCSKAGDYEQYLSSRIENFYFDIIEPTKTELYG
;
A
#
# COMPACT_ATOMS: atom_id res chain seq x y z
N MET A 1 12.09 -9.18 -13.40
CA MET A 1 10.74 -8.62 -13.58
C MET A 1 9.77 -9.32 -12.65
N ASP A 2 9.52 -10.62 -12.82
CA ASP A 2 8.57 -11.34 -11.96
C ASP A 2 9.00 -11.37 -10.49
N GLU A 3 10.28 -11.63 -10.18
CA GLU A 3 10.82 -11.62 -8.81
C GLU A 3 10.63 -10.27 -8.09
N LEU A 4 10.75 -9.15 -8.81
CA LEU A 4 10.59 -7.81 -8.24
C LEU A 4 9.13 -7.53 -7.87
N TYR A 5 8.17 -8.00 -8.69
CA TYR A 5 6.76 -7.97 -8.34
C TYR A 5 6.37 -8.99 -7.26
N GLU A 6 7.01 -10.15 -7.19
CA GLU A 6 6.82 -11.10 -6.08
C GLU A 6 7.30 -10.51 -4.75
N ASN A 7 8.48 -9.89 -4.73
CA ASN A 7 8.99 -9.18 -3.56
C ASN A 7 8.05 -8.05 -3.13
N LEU A 8 7.59 -7.23 -4.09
CA LEU A 8 6.60 -6.18 -3.81
C LEU A 8 5.30 -6.75 -3.24
N TYR A 9 4.82 -7.88 -3.76
CA TYR A 9 3.62 -8.54 -3.22
C TYR A 9 3.81 -8.90 -1.74
N ASP A 10 4.95 -9.47 -1.38
CA ASP A 10 5.26 -9.81 0.01
C ASP A 10 5.36 -8.57 0.90
N PHE A 11 5.96 -7.47 0.41
CA PHE A 11 5.95 -6.19 1.11
C PHE A 11 4.54 -5.65 1.34
N ILE A 12 3.66 -5.72 0.32
CA ILE A 12 2.26 -5.31 0.46
C ILE A 12 1.53 -6.19 1.48
N LYS A 13 1.80 -7.50 1.52
CA LYS A 13 1.21 -8.40 2.54
C LYS A 13 1.67 -8.05 3.95
N ASN A 14 2.94 -7.67 4.11
CA ASN A 14 3.44 -7.19 5.39
C ASN A 14 2.77 -5.87 5.81
N LEU A 15 2.54 -4.95 4.87
CA LEU A 15 1.79 -3.72 5.11
C LEU A 15 0.35 -4.02 5.56
N GLU A 16 -0.35 -4.94 4.90
CA GLU A 16 -1.70 -5.37 5.29
C GLU A 16 -1.75 -5.85 6.75
N ILE A 17 -0.78 -6.70 7.15
CA ILE A 17 -0.67 -7.22 8.52
C ILE A 17 -0.43 -6.09 9.53
N LEU A 18 0.43 -5.12 9.20
CA LEU A 18 0.73 -3.99 10.07
C LEU A 18 -0.49 -3.09 10.28
N ILE A 19 -1.24 -2.79 9.21
CA ILE A 19 -2.47 -2.00 9.28
C ILE A 19 -3.52 -2.76 10.11
N GLN A 20 -3.71 -4.04 9.83
CA GLN A 20 -4.65 -4.89 10.55
C GLN A 20 -4.40 -4.87 12.07
N LYS A 21 -3.14 -4.99 12.49
CA LYS A 21 -2.77 -5.04 13.92
C LYS A 21 -2.89 -3.68 14.62
N ASN A 22 -2.47 -2.60 13.95
CA ASN A 22 -2.25 -1.31 14.62
C ASN A 22 -3.34 -0.27 14.37
N VAL A 23 -4.11 -0.40 13.28
CA VAL A 23 -5.15 0.55 12.87
C VAL A 23 -6.52 -0.05 13.09
N SER A 24 -6.74 -1.26 12.58
CA SER A 24 -8.08 -1.84 12.52
C SER A 24 -8.40 -2.77 13.70
N GLN A 25 -7.51 -2.95 14.67
CA GLN A 25 -7.69 -3.88 15.80
C GLN A 25 -8.14 -5.29 15.36
N ASN A 26 -7.59 -5.78 14.25
CA ASN A 26 -7.94 -7.02 13.54
C ASN A 26 -9.31 -7.07 12.83
N GLN A 27 -10.01 -5.93 12.72
CA GLN A 27 -11.23 -5.75 11.93
C GLN A 27 -10.91 -5.25 10.50
N HIS A 28 -11.95 -5.02 9.68
CA HIS A 28 -11.86 -4.41 8.35
C HIS A 28 -10.93 -5.12 7.34
N GLN A 29 -10.82 -6.45 7.44
CA GLN A 29 -9.94 -7.26 6.59
C GLN A 29 -10.26 -7.13 5.09
N ASN A 30 -11.52 -6.92 4.74
CA ASN A 30 -11.94 -6.75 3.35
C ASN A 30 -11.42 -5.44 2.76
N GLU A 31 -11.52 -4.34 3.52
CA GLU A 31 -11.03 -3.03 3.12
C GLU A 31 -9.50 -3.03 3.00
N ILE A 32 -8.81 -3.64 3.98
CA ILE A 32 -7.34 -3.80 3.95
C ILE A 32 -6.90 -4.59 2.72
N ARG A 33 -7.55 -5.74 2.45
CA ARG A 33 -7.21 -6.58 1.29
C ARG A 33 -7.58 -5.91 -0.02
N SER A 34 -8.68 -5.15 -0.06
CA SER A 34 -9.06 -4.33 -1.22
C SER A 34 -7.98 -3.30 -1.53
N PHE A 35 -7.49 -2.59 -0.50
CA PHE A 35 -6.38 -1.65 -0.64
C PHE A 35 -5.11 -2.31 -1.16
N GLY A 36 -4.65 -3.40 -0.54
CA GLY A 36 -3.43 -4.08 -1.00
C GLY A 36 -3.54 -4.61 -2.43
N ASN A 37 -4.69 -5.14 -2.83
CA ASN A 37 -4.94 -5.57 -4.21
C ASN A 37 -4.91 -4.40 -5.21
N GLN A 38 -5.57 -3.28 -4.88
CA GLN A 38 -5.58 -2.10 -5.75
C GLN A 38 -4.18 -1.48 -5.86
N LEU A 39 -3.43 -1.41 -4.75
CA LEU A 39 -2.05 -0.96 -4.75
C LEU A 39 -1.17 -1.84 -5.65
N MET A 40 -1.29 -3.17 -5.52
CA MET A 40 -0.53 -4.09 -6.36
C MET A 40 -0.87 -3.94 -7.85
N ASN A 41 -2.15 -3.81 -8.17
CA ASN A 41 -2.61 -3.59 -9.55
C ASN A 41 -2.13 -2.24 -10.09
N LEU A 42 -2.13 -1.19 -9.27
CA LEU A 42 -1.62 0.12 -9.62
C LEU A 42 -0.12 0.02 -9.98
N CYS A 43 0.68 -0.61 -9.13
CA CYS A 43 2.11 -0.81 -9.37
C CYS A 43 2.37 -1.61 -10.66
N LYS A 44 1.59 -2.66 -10.93
CA LYS A 44 1.71 -3.43 -12.19
C LYS A 44 1.31 -2.63 -13.41
N SER A 45 0.15 -1.97 -13.38
CA SER A 45 -0.42 -1.26 -14.52
C SER A 45 0.39 -0.03 -14.95
N LYS A 46 1.08 0.60 -14.00
CA LYS A 46 1.97 1.74 -14.27
C LYS A 46 3.45 1.36 -14.37
N GLU A 47 3.77 0.07 -14.39
CA GLU A 47 5.16 -0.43 -14.40
C GLU A 47 6.02 0.25 -13.32
N LEU A 48 5.50 0.35 -12.10
CA LEU A 48 6.10 1.03 -10.94
C LEU A 48 6.33 2.54 -11.10
N ASN A 49 5.92 3.16 -12.20
CA ASN A 49 5.84 4.62 -12.33
C ASN A 49 4.61 5.18 -11.59
N VAL A 50 4.54 4.87 -10.30
CA VAL A 50 3.50 5.27 -9.35
C VAL A 50 4.03 6.44 -8.52
N THR A 51 3.17 7.40 -8.22
CA THR A 51 3.43 8.48 -7.25
C THR A 51 2.64 8.26 -5.96
N LEU A 52 3.04 8.91 -4.87
CA LEU A 52 2.26 8.88 -3.62
C LEU A 52 0.80 9.35 -3.84
N ASN A 53 0.61 10.39 -4.67
CA ASN A 53 -0.72 10.90 -5.00
C ASN A 53 -1.58 9.85 -5.72
N ASP A 54 -0.98 8.99 -6.55
CA ASP A 54 -1.73 7.90 -7.21
C ASP A 54 -2.29 6.92 -6.17
N ILE A 55 -1.51 6.62 -5.13
CA ILE A 55 -1.92 5.72 -4.03
C ILE A 55 -3.02 6.38 -3.21
N GLN A 56 -2.84 7.65 -2.84
CA GLN A 56 -3.81 8.43 -2.06
C GLN A 56 -5.12 8.69 -2.83
N SER A 57 -5.09 8.62 -4.16
CA SER A 57 -6.28 8.74 -5.01
C SER A 57 -7.07 7.44 -5.18
N LEU A 58 -6.60 6.31 -4.62
CA LEU A 58 -7.34 5.05 -4.66
C LEU A 58 -8.61 5.15 -3.81
N ASN A 59 -9.75 4.72 -4.36
CA ASN A 59 -11.00 4.63 -3.59
C ASN A 59 -10.82 3.76 -2.34
N SER A 60 -10.08 2.65 -2.47
CA SER A 60 -9.78 1.78 -1.32
C SER A 60 -8.92 2.43 -0.25
N TYR A 61 -8.10 3.43 -0.60
CA TYR A 61 -7.36 4.21 0.40
C TYR A 61 -8.31 5.11 1.18
N SER A 62 -9.20 5.83 0.49
CA SER A 62 -10.24 6.64 1.13
C SER A 62 -11.15 5.80 2.02
N ASP A 63 -11.60 4.63 1.55
CA ASP A 63 -12.39 3.69 2.33
C ASP A 63 -11.64 3.25 3.60
N LEU A 64 -10.36 2.90 3.47
CA LEU A 64 -9.54 2.46 4.59
C LEU A 64 -9.32 3.58 5.62
N CYS A 65 -9.07 4.82 5.19
CA CYS A 65 -9.00 5.98 6.08
C CYS A 65 -10.31 6.21 6.83
N SER A 66 -11.46 6.07 6.15
CA SER A 66 -12.77 6.21 6.80
C SER A 66 -13.02 5.17 7.90
N LYS A 67 -12.40 3.98 7.79
CA LYS A 67 -12.44 2.93 8.82
C LYS A 67 -11.40 3.09 9.91
N ALA A 68 -10.32 3.84 9.66
CA ALA A 68 -9.22 4.01 10.59
C ALA A 68 -9.61 4.83 11.84
N GLY A 69 -10.61 5.72 11.73
CA GLY A 69 -11.04 6.58 12.83
C GLY A 69 -9.88 7.39 13.40
N ASP A 70 -9.66 7.30 14.71
CA ASP A 70 -8.57 8.01 15.40
C ASP A 70 -7.15 7.63 14.91
N TYR A 71 -7.02 6.52 14.20
CA TYR A 71 -5.74 6.04 13.65
C TYR A 71 -5.46 6.52 12.22
N GLU A 72 -6.29 7.40 11.64
CA GLU A 72 -6.14 7.88 10.26
C GLU A 72 -4.75 8.49 10.01
N GLN A 73 -4.25 9.35 10.90
CA GLN A 73 -2.91 9.95 10.76
C GLN A 73 -1.81 8.89 10.75
N TYR A 74 -1.92 7.90 11.64
CA TYR A 74 -0.97 6.80 11.68
C TYR A 74 -1.02 5.97 10.38
N LEU A 75 -2.22 5.67 9.88
CA LEU A 75 -2.41 4.97 8.62
C LEU A 75 -1.74 5.73 7.47
N SER A 76 -2.00 7.04 7.35
CA SER A 76 -1.41 7.89 6.33
C SER A 76 0.12 7.89 6.38
N SER A 77 0.73 8.08 7.55
CA SER A 77 2.19 7.98 7.70
C SER A 77 2.72 6.59 7.32
N ARG A 78 1.98 5.51 7.59
CA ARG A 78 2.41 4.15 7.20
C ARG A 78 2.38 3.94 5.70
N ILE A 79 1.37 4.47 5.01
CA ILE A 79 1.31 4.42 3.54
C ILE A 79 2.41 5.29 2.92
N GLU A 80 2.65 6.48 3.46
CA GLU A 80 3.75 7.36 3.01
C GLU A 80 5.12 6.68 3.17
N ASN A 81 5.41 6.14 4.34
CA ASN A 81 6.67 5.42 4.57
C ASN A 81 6.79 4.22 3.63
N PHE A 82 5.73 3.45 3.42
CA PHE A 82 5.77 2.34 2.47
C PHE A 82 6.10 2.79 1.05
N TYR A 83 5.58 3.94 0.62
CA TYR A 83 5.91 4.49 -0.69
C TYR A 83 7.40 4.82 -0.81
N PHE A 84 7.96 5.56 0.14
CA PHE A 84 9.37 6.00 0.09
C PHE A 84 10.36 4.87 0.39
N ASP A 85 10.02 3.94 1.27
CA ASP A 85 10.92 2.87 1.71
C ASP A 85 10.90 1.65 0.76
N ILE A 86 9.79 1.44 0.03
CA ILE A 86 9.59 0.26 -0.81
C ILE A 86 9.35 0.66 -2.27
N ILE A 87 8.25 1.36 -2.58
CA ILE A 87 7.83 1.56 -3.98
C ILE A 87 8.84 2.38 -4.78
N GLU A 88 9.33 3.49 -4.25
CA GLU A 88 10.29 4.36 -4.94
C GLU A 88 11.65 3.66 -5.17
N PRO A 89 12.26 2.97 -4.19
CA PRO A 89 13.44 2.14 -4.41
C PRO A 89 13.19 1.03 -5.44
N THR A 90 12.08 0.31 -5.35
CA THR A 90 11.72 -0.75 -6.29
C THR A 90 11.54 -0.23 -7.72
N LYS A 91 11.01 0.99 -7.91
CA LYS A 91 10.97 1.68 -9.20
C LYS A 91 12.38 1.96 -9.72
N THR A 92 13.27 2.44 -8.85
CA THR A 92 14.66 2.75 -9.22
C THR A 92 15.40 1.47 -9.66
N GLU A 93 15.18 0.35 -8.98
CA GLU A 93 15.72 -0.97 -9.38
C GLU A 93 15.18 -1.48 -10.72
N LEU A 94 13.93 -1.15 -11.08
CA LEU A 94 13.35 -1.56 -12.36
C LEU A 94 13.97 -0.80 -13.55
N TYR A 95 14.28 0.49 -13.37
CA TYR A 95 14.76 1.38 -14.45
C TYR A 95 16.27 1.66 -14.44
N GLY A 96 16.97 1.30 -13.36
CA GLY A 96 18.42 1.42 -13.20
C GLY A 96 19.19 0.28 -13.82
#